data_AF-A0A954FSD0-F1
#
_entry.id   AF-A0A954FSD0-F1
#
_cell.length_a   1.000
_cell.length_b   1.000
_cell.length_c   1.000
_cell.angle_alpha   90.00
_cell.angle_beta   90.00
_cell.angle_gamma   90.00
#
_symmetry.space_group_name_H-M   'P 1'
#
loop_
_entity.id
_entity.type
_entity.pdbx_description
1 polymer ?
#
loop_
_entity_poly.entity_id
_entity_poly.type
_entity_poly.pdbx_seq_one_letter_code
_entity_poly.pdbx_strand_id
1 'polypeptide(L)'
;RARHDRARFRPDVIRGLLSRYECILKFVIDQPKDVDEVRAWLSNFQSIDPGIVWLMPQARSREELAERTAWLPRLAAEYGFRFSSRLHIEQFGNVRGK
;
A
#
# COMPACT_ATOMS: atom_id res chain seq x y z
N ARG A 1 11.09 5.11 21.83
CA ARG A 1 10.20 5.54 20.72
C ARG A 1 10.98 6.34 19.67
N ALA A 2 11.62 7.46 20.00
CA ALA A 2 12.38 8.29 19.04
C ALA A 2 13.43 7.54 18.16
N ARG A 3 14.14 6.53 18.71
CA ARG A 3 15.08 5.70 17.92
C ARG A 3 14.38 4.80 16.88
N HIS A 4 13.19 4.27 17.20
CA HIS A 4 12.40 3.46 16.27
C HIS A 4 11.81 4.33 15.16
N ASP A 5 11.33 5.52 15.48
CA ASP A 5 10.74 6.42 14.47
C ASP A 5 11.78 6.93 13.47
N ARG A 6 12.99 7.25 13.94
CA ARG A 6 14.11 7.69 13.09
C ARG A 6 14.67 6.58 12.17
N ALA A 7 14.38 5.32 12.49
CA ALA A 7 14.81 4.16 11.68
C ALA A 7 13.76 3.71 10.66
N ARG A 8 12.51 4.18 10.76
CA ARG A 8 11.39 3.73 9.92
C ARG A 8 11.46 4.26 8.48
N PHE A 9 12.02 5.46 8.29
CA PHE A 9 12.14 6.07 6.97
C PHE A 9 13.60 6.23 6.57
N ARG A 10 14.04 5.39 5.62
CA ARG A 10 15.38 5.38 5.05
C ARG A 10 15.30 5.60 3.53
N PRO A 11 15.06 6.84 3.08
CA PRO A 11 14.80 7.13 1.67
C PRO A 11 16.00 6.82 0.78
N ASP A 12 17.22 6.86 1.32
CA ASP A 12 18.46 6.43 0.68
C ASP A 12 18.44 4.94 0.32
N VAL A 13 18.04 4.08 1.26
CA VAL A 13 17.93 2.63 1.05
C VAL A 13 16.82 2.32 0.03
N ILE A 14 15.67 2.98 0.17
CA ILE A 14 14.54 2.78 -0.73
C ILE A 14 14.92 3.17 -2.16
N ARG A 15 15.56 4.33 -2.37
CA ARG A 15 16.08 4.73 -3.68
C ARG A 15 17.05 3.71 -4.25
N GLY A 16 17.96 3.19 -3.43
CA GLY A 16 18.89 2.14 -3.85
C GLY A 16 18.17 0.88 -4.35
N LEU A 17 17.14 0.43 -3.64
CA LEU A 17 16.32 -0.72 -4.06
C LEU A 17 15.59 -0.44 -5.39
N LEU A 18 14.90 0.70 -5.49
CA LEU A 18 14.15 1.08 -6.69
C LEU A 18 15.05 1.24 -7.93
N SER A 19 16.30 1.68 -7.76
CA SER A 19 17.26 1.82 -8.87
C SER A 19 17.85 0.50 -9.36
N ARG A 20 17.85 -0.54 -8.51
CA ARG A 20 18.59 -1.78 -8.76
C ARG A 20 17.69 -2.96 -9.14
N TYR A 21 16.42 -2.91 -8.76
CA TYR A 21 15.49 -4.02 -8.93
C TYR A 21 14.14 -3.53 -9.45
N GLU A 22 13.46 -4.38 -10.19
CA GLU A 22 12.03 -4.20 -10.47
C GLU A 22 11.25 -4.39 -9.16
N CYS A 23 10.65 -3.29 -8.69
CA CYS A 23 9.96 -3.25 -7.40
C CYS A 23 8.51 -2.84 -7.58
N ILE A 24 7.68 -3.27 -6.63
CA ILE A 24 6.37 -2.66 -6.39
C ILE A 24 6.38 -1.98 -5.03
N LEU A 25 5.70 -0.84 -4.91
CA LEU A 25 5.47 -0.15 -3.65
C LEU A 25 4.04 -0.43 -3.21
N LYS A 26 3.87 -1.36 -2.27
CA LYS A 26 2.55 -1.82 -1.82
C LYS A 26 2.21 -1.24 -0.45
N PHE A 27 1.15 -0.44 -0.39
CA PHE A 27 0.67 0.22 0.83
C PHE A 27 -0.62 -0.42 1.33
N VAL A 28 -0.75 -0.49 2.66
CA VAL A 28 -1.96 -0.98 3.33
C VAL A 28 -2.83 0.22 3.68
N ILE A 29 -4.07 0.22 3.24
CA ILE A 29 -5.01 1.34 3.32
C ILE A 29 -6.22 0.95 4.15
N ASP A 30 -6.48 1.67 5.22
CA ASP A 30 -7.65 1.48 6.09
C ASP A 30 -8.79 2.43 5.70
N GLN A 31 -8.44 3.68 5.39
CA GLN A 31 -9.36 4.78 5.12
C GLN A 31 -8.85 5.65 3.95
N PRO A 32 -9.71 6.45 3.30
CA PRO A 32 -9.31 7.29 2.16
C PRO A 32 -8.13 8.23 2.44
N LYS A 33 -8.06 8.77 3.66
CA LYS A 33 -6.98 9.67 4.10
C LYS A 33 -5.59 9.01 4.03
N ASP A 34 -5.49 7.70 4.18
CA ASP A 34 -4.20 7.01 4.10
C ASP A 34 -3.62 7.10 2.67
N VAL A 35 -4.48 7.24 1.65
CA VAL A 35 -4.03 7.47 0.26
C VAL A 35 -3.38 8.84 0.11
N ASP A 36 -3.86 9.85 0.83
CA ASP A 36 -3.22 11.18 0.86
C ASP A 36 -1.84 11.09 1.54
N GLU A 37 -1.73 10.31 2.62
CA GLU A 37 -0.45 10.06 3.29
C GLU A 37 0.53 9.32 2.38
N VAL A 38 0.05 8.33 1.60
CA VAL A 38 0.86 7.65 0.58
C VAL A 38 1.36 8.65 -0.46
N ARG A 39 0.51 9.55 -0.95
CA ARG A 39 0.92 10.58 -1.94
C ARG A 39 1.96 11.54 -1.37
N ALA A 40 1.76 12.01 -0.13
CA ALA A 40 2.73 12.84 0.57
C ALA A 40 4.05 12.11 0.85
N TRP A 41 4.00 10.79 1.07
CA TRP A 41 5.19 9.98 1.21
C TRP A 41 5.93 9.83 -0.13
N LEU A 42 5.21 9.55 -1.22
CA LEU A 42 5.76 9.40 -2.57
C LEU A 42 6.44 10.68 -3.07
N SER A 43 5.99 11.87 -2.64
CA SER A 43 6.64 13.14 -3.02
C SER A 43 8.06 13.30 -2.47
N ASN A 44 8.52 12.42 -1.58
CA ASN A 44 9.93 12.37 -1.13
C ASN A 44 10.87 11.69 -2.14
N PHE A 45 10.34 11.14 -3.23
CA PHE A 45 11.09 10.43 -4.26
C PHE A 45 10.92 11.14 -5.60
N GLN A 46 11.99 11.15 -6.39
CA GLN A 46 11.96 11.76 -7.72
C GLN A 46 11.25 10.80 -8.68
N SER A 47 10.09 11.23 -9.20
CA SER A 47 9.35 10.61 -10.30
C SER A 47 9.13 9.10 -10.18
N ILE A 48 8.43 8.68 -9.12
CA ILE A 48 7.89 7.31 -9.03
C ILE A 48 6.82 7.12 -10.10
N ASP A 49 6.93 6.06 -10.90
CA ASP A 49 5.86 5.62 -11.80
C ASP A 49 4.62 5.21 -10.97
N PRO A 50 3.46 5.85 -11.13
CA PRO A 50 2.22 5.44 -10.48
C PRO A 50 1.87 3.96 -10.72
N GLY A 51 2.28 3.40 -11.87
CA GLY A 51 2.01 2.02 -12.26
C GLY A 51 2.64 0.96 -11.34
N ILE A 52 3.67 1.32 -10.56
CA ILE A 52 4.31 0.43 -9.58
C ILE A 52 3.80 0.62 -8.15
N VAL A 53 2.87 1.55 -7.93
CA VAL A 53 2.25 1.81 -6.62
C VAL A 53 0.98 0.98 -6.50
N TRP A 54 0.90 0.14 -5.46
CA TRP A 54 -0.21 -0.77 -5.21
C TRP A 54 -0.89 -0.43 -3.89
N LEU A 55 -2.21 -0.25 -3.93
CA LEU A 55 -3.04 -0.09 -2.75
C LEU A 55 -3.69 -1.43 -2.39
N MET A 56 -3.53 -1.84 -1.13
CA MET A 56 -4.16 -3.03 -0.57
C MET A 56 -5.03 -2.63 0.63
N PRO A 57 -6.27 -3.11 0.73
CA PRO A 57 -7.12 -2.81 1.87
C PRO A 57 -6.60 -3.46 3.16
N GLN A 58 -6.65 -2.73 4.26
CA GLN A 58 -6.53 -3.29 5.60
C GLN A 58 -7.79 -4.08 5.92
N ALA A 59 -7.66 -5.39 6.13
CA ALA A 59 -8.78 -6.21 6.55
C ALA A 59 -8.32 -7.42 7.37
N ARG A 60 -9.15 -7.79 8.34
CA ARG A 60 -9.13 -9.02 9.14
C ARG A 60 -10.39 -9.85 8.95
N SER A 61 -11.46 -9.32 8.38
CA SER A 61 -12.65 -10.09 8.00
C SER A 61 -13.00 -9.89 6.53
N ARG A 62 -13.92 -10.73 6.02
CA ARG A 62 -14.41 -10.61 4.64
C ARG A 62 -15.29 -9.38 4.47
N GLU A 63 -16.02 -9.04 5.52
CA GLU A 63 -16.91 -7.88 5.59
C GLU A 63 -16.08 -6.59 5.53
N GLU A 64 -15.05 -6.46 6.38
CA GLU A 64 -14.12 -5.33 6.35
C GLU A 64 -13.42 -5.19 4.99
N LEU A 65 -13.10 -6.33 4.36
CA LEU A 65 -12.48 -6.36 3.05
C LEU A 65 -13.44 -5.91 1.95
N ALA A 66 -14.69 -6.36 1.98
CA ALA A 66 -15.72 -5.96 1.04
C ALA A 66 -16.03 -4.46 1.14
N GLU A 67 -16.16 -3.93 2.36
CA GLU A 67 -16.37 -2.49 2.61
C GLU A 67 -15.29 -1.63 1.95
N ARG A 68 -14.01 -2.03 2.07
CA ARG A 68 -12.89 -1.26 1.51
C ARG A 68 -12.71 -1.48 0.01
N THR A 69 -12.98 -2.70 -0.47
CA THR A 69 -12.92 -3.04 -1.90
C THR A 69 -14.00 -2.30 -2.70
N ALA A 70 -15.08 -1.85 -2.06
CA ALA A 70 -16.10 -1.05 -2.72
C ALA A 70 -15.61 0.31 -3.23
N TRP A 71 -14.61 0.92 -2.59
CA TRP A 71 -14.13 2.27 -2.93
C TRP A 71 -12.65 2.35 -3.33
N LEU A 72 -11.78 1.51 -2.77
CA LEU A 72 -10.34 1.61 -2.95
C LEU A 72 -9.85 1.42 -4.41
N PRO A 73 -10.41 0.48 -5.21
CA PRO A 73 -9.98 0.32 -6.61
C PRO A 73 -10.22 1.57 -7.47
N ARG A 74 -11.36 2.25 -7.26
CA ARG A 74 -11.68 3.50 -7.95
C ARG A 74 -10.69 4.59 -7.57
N LEU A 75 -10.44 4.77 -6.26
CA LEU A 75 -9.50 5.77 -5.77
C LEU A 75 -8.07 5.49 -6.24
N ALA A 76 -7.65 4.22 -6.31
CA ALA A 76 -6.36 3.85 -6.88
C ALA A 76 -6.25 4.29 -8.34
N ALA A 77 -7.28 4.01 -9.14
CA ALA A 77 -7.32 4.34 -10.56
C ALA A 77 -7.28 5.86 -10.82
N GLU A 78 -7.92 6.67 -9.97
CA GLU A 78 -7.88 8.15 -10.06
C GLU A 78 -6.45 8.71 -10.01
N TYR A 79 -5.53 8.02 -9.32
CA TYR A 79 -4.13 8.41 -9.21
C TYR A 79 -3.19 7.60 -10.10
N GLY A 80 -3.73 6.74 -10.98
CA GLY A 80 -2.91 5.84 -11.81
C GLY A 80 -2.24 4.70 -11.04
N PHE A 81 -2.65 4.47 -9.79
CA PHE A 81 -2.15 3.38 -8.95
C PHE A 81 -2.87 2.07 -9.29
N ARG A 82 -2.29 0.96 -8.82
CA ARG A 82 -2.85 -0.39 -8.92
C ARG A 82 -3.58 -0.78 -7.64
N PHE A 83 -4.54 -1.69 -7.76
CA PHE A 83 -5.23 -2.29 -6.61
C PHE A 83 -4.83 -3.76 -6.47
N SER A 84 -4.56 -4.20 -5.24
CA SER A 84 -4.38 -5.62 -4.92
C SER A 84 -5.21 -5.97 -3.71
N SER A 85 -6.17 -6.89 -3.87
CA SER A 85 -6.97 -7.37 -2.75
C SER A 85 -6.17 -8.26 -1.79
N ARG A 86 -6.74 -8.50 -0.62
CA ARG A 86 -6.22 -9.43 0.39
C ARG A 86 -6.79 -10.83 0.18
N LEU A 87 -6.39 -11.46 -0.92
CA LEU A 87 -6.90 -12.75 -1.42
C LEU A 87 -7.00 -13.85 -0.35
N HIS A 88 -6.03 -13.94 0.56
CA HIS A 88 -6.10 -14.90 1.67
C HIS A 88 -7.36 -14.72 2.54
N ILE A 89 -7.71 -13.48 2.89
CA ILE A 89 -8.95 -13.20 3.63
C ILE A 89 -10.18 -13.50 2.76
N GLU A 90 -10.13 -13.19 1.46
CA GLU A 90 -11.20 -13.52 0.51
C GLU A 90 -11.44 -15.02 0.33
N GLN A 91 -10.41 -15.84 0.47
CA GLN A 91 -10.54 -17.28 0.23
C GLN A 91 -10.72 -18.06 1.52
N PHE A 92 -9.98 -17.71 2.57
CA PHE A 92 -9.89 -18.50 3.80
C PHE A 92 -10.33 -17.73 5.05
N GLY A 93 -10.63 -16.44 4.95
CA GLY A 93 -10.83 -15.59 6.12
C GLY A 93 -9.53 -15.40 6.90
N ASN A 94 -9.62 -15.03 8.17
CA ASN A 94 -8.44 -14.81 9.03
C ASN A 94 -7.99 -16.09 9.73
N VAL A 95 -7.65 -17.11 8.92
CA VAL A 95 -7.16 -18.41 9.39
C VAL A 95 -5.66 -18.50 9.12
N ARG A 96 -4.86 -18.75 10.16
CA ARG A 96 -3.42 -18.89 9.98
C ARG A 96 -3.08 -20.20 9.26
N GLY A 97 -2.19 -20.13 8.26
CA GLY A 97 -1.66 -21.31 7.57
C GLY A 97 -2.61 -21.90 6.52
N LYS A 98 -3.50 -21.08 5.98
CA LYS A 98 -4.34 -21.40 4.83
C LYS A 98 -3.99 -20.47 3.66
#